data_AF-A0A1V6AHL9-F1
#
_entry.id   AF-A0A1V6AHL9-F1
#
_cell.length_a   1.000
_cell.length_b   1.000
_cell.length_c   1.000
_cell.angle_alpha   90.00
_cell.angle_beta   90.00
_cell.angle_gamma   90.00
#
_symmetry.space_group_name_H-M   'P 1'
#
loop_
_entity.id
_entity.type
_entity.pdbx_description
1 polymer ?
#
loop_
_entity_poly.entity_id
_entity_poly.type
_entity_poly.pdbx_seq_one_letter_code
_entity_poly.pdbx_strand_id
1 'polypeptide(L)'
;MNKSTVHLIFLWAAVLAAGSLLANAASAGGRAADERLLQYSIVGSSSCDRTPCFNGVMARIPVQRFLLELAEGPMARAKAEARDLGAAGIADLLKLRLVRFDGDRYLLNFALFTAADVGRIREVSERYAGSLAEALLARRADIETALRAYDVPGVDPGSVAYFLLGCVSLDWDGLAVTDEKKYRKTTEERFDGSYVPAAEELGETSLEKIYWGSHYEEFSGVHFTSFGDHHALPRMLFPDLLWNVPGLSSRYPEAVRNAHRELLSDSLRRGGAKIGRMMLALREGPKAAWDLARAAGTDEDESRVFLRLLSVLEYVREKDGWYETRIPVLTGRDAVMTAELRAIGRRVMEQWLAGNYDRLAADLDGLSFTRSGVPFSEGFTMIWHYLFGIVNRKLVEAGLFADPYEPGRAFKGALPAVCDLDL
;
A
#
# COMPACT_ATOMS: atom_id res chain seq x y z
N MET A 1 -43.99 -8.50 -36.92
CA MET A 1 -43.75 -7.03 -36.81
C MET A 1 -43.31 -6.75 -35.38
N ASN A 2 -42.08 -7.11 -35.01
CA ASN A 2 -40.87 -6.28 -35.05
C ASN A 2 -41.01 -4.91 -34.37
N LYS A 3 -40.59 -4.83 -33.10
CA LYS A 3 -39.73 -3.76 -32.60
C LYS A 3 -38.58 -4.38 -31.82
N SER A 4 -37.41 -4.24 -32.43
CA SER A 4 -36.10 -4.73 -31.99
C SER A 4 -35.65 -3.94 -30.77
N THR A 5 -35.41 -4.62 -29.65
CA THR A 5 -34.66 -4.08 -28.51
C THR A 5 -33.21 -4.43 -28.75
N VAL A 6 -32.43 -3.42 -29.14
CA VAL A 6 -30.99 -3.54 -29.36
C VAL A 6 -30.32 -3.74 -28.01
N HIS A 7 -30.04 -4.99 -27.66
CA HIS A 7 -29.07 -5.34 -26.64
C HIS A 7 -27.69 -4.98 -27.16
N LEU A 8 -27.11 -3.90 -26.65
CA LEU A 8 -25.73 -3.52 -26.94
C LEU A 8 -24.80 -4.38 -26.06
N ILE A 9 -24.59 -5.62 -26.49
CA ILE A 9 -23.58 -6.53 -25.93
C ILE A 9 -22.23 -6.07 -26.49
N PHE A 10 -21.41 -5.41 -25.69
CA PHE A 10 -20.00 -5.18 -26.04
C PHE A 10 -19.20 -6.43 -25.66
N LEU A 11 -19.14 -7.37 -26.61
CA LEU A 11 -18.16 -8.44 -26.65
C LEU A 11 -16.76 -7.82 -26.76
N TRP A 12 -15.85 -8.11 -25.83
CA TRP A 12 -14.42 -7.94 -26.06
C TRP A 12 -13.71 -9.27 -25.84
N ALA A 13 -13.59 -10.02 -26.94
CA ALA A 13 -12.60 -11.06 -27.12
C ALA A 13 -11.40 -10.46 -27.86
N ALA A 14 -10.21 -10.66 -27.30
CA ALA A 14 -8.89 -10.58 -27.93
C ALA A 14 -8.53 -9.32 -28.74
N VAL A 15 -7.75 -8.42 -28.11
CA VAL A 15 -6.59 -7.78 -28.76
C VAL A 15 -5.39 -7.89 -27.81
N LEU A 16 -4.66 -9.00 -27.92
CA LEU A 16 -3.25 -9.08 -27.58
C LEU A 16 -2.48 -8.49 -28.77
N ALA A 17 -2.14 -7.21 -28.73
CA ALA A 17 -1.08 -6.59 -29.51
C ALA A 17 -0.88 -5.13 -29.07
N ALA A 18 0.32 -4.86 -28.54
CA ALA A 18 1.06 -3.58 -28.54
C ALA A 18 0.27 -2.25 -28.49
N GLY A 19 0.43 -1.53 -27.37
CA GLY A 19 -0.06 -0.16 -27.14
C GLY A 19 -1.19 -0.18 -26.10
N SER A 20 -1.06 0.32 -24.88
CA SER A 20 -0.35 1.51 -24.44
C SER A 20 0.08 1.28 -22.99
N LEU A 21 1.40 1.28 -22.83
CA LEU A 21 2.15 1.43 -21.60
C LEU A 21 1.75 2.74 -20.87
N LEU A 22 1.84 2.72 -19.53
CA LEU A 22 2.11 3.87 -18.65
C LEU A 22 0.91 4.77 -18.27
N ALA A 23 0.15 4.36 -17.25
CA ALA A 23 -0.58 5.22 -16.29
C ALA A 23 -1.19 4.31 -15.19
N ASN A 24 -0.45 3.78 -14.21
CA ASN A 24 0.00 4.49 -13.01
C ASN A 24 1.32 3.91 -12.44
N ALA A 25 2.15 3.32 -13.31
CA ALA A 25 3.58 3.06 -13.07
C ALA A 25 4.45 3.83 -14.09
N ALA A 26 4.01 5.03 -14.44
CA ALA A 26 4.58 5.88 -15.47
C ALA A 26 5.61 6.89 -14.98
N SER A 27 6.73 6.39 -14.47
CA SER A 27 8.01 7.11 -14.56
C SER A 27 9.22 6.17 -14.64
N ALA A 28 9.04 4.96 -15.18
CA ALA A 28 10.14 4.06 -15.50
C ALA A 28 10.06 3.64 -16.98
N GLY A 29 10.83 4.33 -17.81
CA GLY A 29 11.15 3.94 -19.19
C GLY A 29 10.44 4.72 -20.31
N GLY A 30 11.11 5.74 -20.86
CA GLY A 30 10.92 6.13 -22.27
C GLY A 30 10.29 7.50 -22.57
N ARG A 31 10.25 8.42 -21.61
CA ARG A 31 10.35 9.88 -21.80
C ARG A 31 11.24 10.33 -20.66
N ALA A 32 12.17 11.27 -20.89
CA ALA A 32 13.09 11.77 -19.87
C ALA A 32 12.36 11.80 -18.52
N ALA A 33 12.78 10.93 -17.59
CA ALA A 33 12.18 10.90 -16.27
C ALA A 33 12.32 12.33 -15.74
N ASP A 34 11.20 12.99 -15.45
CA ASP A 34 11.26 14.22 -14.68
C ASP A 34 12.12 13.89 -13.45
N GLU A 35 13.28 14.55 -13.32
CA GLU A 35 14.32 14.28 -12.32
C GLU A 35 13.81 14.62 -10.91
N ARG A 36 12.80 13.88 -10.42
CA ARG A 36 12.38 13.93 -9.03
C ARG A 36 13.56 13.53 -8.17
N LEU A 37 13.78 14.28 -7.11
CA LEU A 37 14.80 14.03 -6.09
C LEU A 37 14.18 13.41 -4.84
N LEU A 38 12.90 13.69 -4.58
CA LEU A 38 12.16 13.20 -3.41
C LEU A 38 10.94 12.38 -3.83
N GLN A 39 10.73 11.25 -3.14
CA GLN A 39 9.41 10.65 -2.96
C GLN A 39 8.77 11.27 -1.71
N TYR A 40 7.48 11.61 -1.77
CA TYR A 40 6.82 12.26 -0.65
C TYR A 40 5.39 11.75 -0.48
N SER A 41 4.92 11.78 0.76
CA SER A 41 3.62 11.25 1.16
C SER A 41 3.05 12.08 2.31
N ILE A 42 1.76 11.86 2.59
CA ILE A 42 1.07 12.44 3.74
C ILE A 42 0.31 11.32 4.47
N VAL A 43 0.31 11.39 5.80
CA VAL A 43 -0.65 10.64 6.64
C VAL A 43 -1.78 11.59 6.99
N GLY A 44 -2.99 11.33 6.48
CA GLY A 44 -4.13 12.25 6.56
C GLY A 44 -4.58 12.72 5.18
N SER A 45 -5.12 13.94 5.08
CA SER A 45 -5.64 14.47 3.83
C SER A 45 -5.27 15.93 3.60
N SER A 46 -4.99 16.27 2.34
CA SER A 46 -4.89 17.64 1.83
C SER A 46 -5.95 17.82 0.77
N SER A 47 -6.80 18.84 0.91
CA SER A 47 -7.86 19.10 -0.08
C SER A 47 -7.30 19.81 -1.31
N CYS A 48 -6.13 20.45 -1.20
CA CYS A 48 -5.53 21.28 -2.24
C CYS A 48 -6.45 22.40 -2.78
N ASP A 49 -7.55 22.73 -2.08
CA ASP A 49 -8.48 23.83 -2.47
C ASP A 49 -7.89 25.21 -2.17
N ARG A 50 -6.75 25.25 -1.47
CA ARG A 50 -6.05 26.47 -1.07
C ARG A 50 -4.64 26.48 -1.63
N THR A 51 -4.16 27.69 -1.93
CA THR A 51 -2.78 27.93 -2.39
C THR A 51 -1.95 28.61 -1.29
N PRO A 52 -0.74 28.11 -1.00
CA PRO A 52 -0.08 26.95 -1.60
C PRO A 52 -0.70 25.62 -1.13
N CYS A 53 -0.54 24.57 -1.95
CA CYS A 53 -0.88 23.20 -1.60
C CYS A 53 0.39 22.33 -1.53
N PHE A 54 0.41 21.36 -0.63
CA PHE A 54 1.57 20.50 -0.39
C PHE A 54 2.06 19.81 -1.66
N ASN A 55 1.17 19.09 -2.35
CA ASN A 55 1.53 18.33 -3.55
C ASN A 55 2.06 19.22 -4.67
N GLY A 56 1.48 20.40 -4.87
CA GLY A 56 1.91 21.34 -5.90
C GLY A 56 3.25 22.00 -5.58
N VAL A 57 3.56 22.22 -4.30
CA VAL A 57 4.86 22.75 -3.85
C VAL A 57 5.94 21.67 -3.92
N MET A 58 5.67 20.47 -3.39
CA MET A 58 6.63 19.37 -3.35
C MET A 58 6.96 18.80 -4.73
N ALA A 59 6.09 18.94 -5.73
CA ALA A 59 6.36 18.51 -7.11
C ALA A 59 7.48 19.32 -7.80
N ARG A 60 7.94 20.43 -7.23
CA ARG A 60 8.91 21.34 -7.84
C ARG A 60 10.34 20.94 -7.49
N ILE A 61 11.16 20.63 -8.50
CA ILE A 61 12.56 20.24 -8.30
C ILE A 61 13.40 21.27 -7.53
N PRO A 62 13.28 22.60 -7.77
CA PRO A 62 14.00 23.59 -6.96
C PRO A 62 13.64 23.55 -5.47
N VAL A 63 12.37 23.26 -5.14
CA VAL A 63 11.92 23.07 -3.74
C VAL A 63 12.54 21.81 -3.14
N GLN A 64 12.48 20.69 -3.85
CA GLN A 64 13.06 19.42 -3.39
C GLN A 64 14.56 19.56 -3.09
N ARG A 65 15.31 20.21 -4.00
CA ARG A 65 16.75 20.48 -3.83
C ARG A 65 17.01 21.37 -2.61
N PHE A 66 16.23 22.43 -2.42
CA PHE A 66 16.36 23.31 -1.26
C PHE A 66 16.10 22.59 0.07
N LEU A 67 15.09 21.70 0.12
CA LEU A 67 14.80 20.91 1.31
C LEU A 67 15.92 19.89 1.62
N LEU A 68 16.54 19.30 0.60
CA LEU A 68 17.73 18.45 0.76
C LEU A 68 18.93 19.23 1.32
N GLU A 69 19.17 20.46 0.83
CA GLU A 69 20.22 21.32 1.40
C GLU A 69 19.95 21.65 2.88
N LEU A 70 18.68 21.86 3.27
CA LEU A 70 18.31 22.07 4.68
C LEU A 70 18.45 20.81 5.55
N ALA A 71 18.44 19.62 4.95
CA ALA A 71 18.66 18.36 5.65
C ALA A 71 20.11 18.22 6.13
N GLU A 72 21.06 18.83 5.43
CA GLU A 72 22.47 18.90 5.83
C GLU A 72 22.66 19.78 7.07
N GLY A 73 21.82 20.80 7.26
CA GLY A 73 21.77 21.62 8.46
C GLY A 73 21.07 22.98 8.29
N PRO A 74 20.97 23.78 9.37
CA PRO A 74 20.30 25.08 9.36
C PRO A 74 20.92 26.04 8.33
N MET A 75 20.09 26.72 7.54
CA MET A 75 20.55 27.68 6.53
C MET A 75 20.31 29.12 6.97
N ALA A 76 21.33 29.97 6.86
CA ALA A 76 21.19 31.40 7.17
C ALA A 76 20.12 32.08 6.31
N ARG A 77 19.34 32.99 6.91
CA ARG A 77 18.20 33.68 6.30
C ARG A 77 18.50 34.23 4.90
N ALA A 78 19.56 35.04 4.78
CA ALA A 78 19.92 35.69 3.53
C ALA A 78 20.26 34.68 2.42
N LYS A 79 20.90 33.55 2.77
CA LYS A 79 21.22 32.48 1.82
C LYS A 79 19.97 31.75 1.36
N ALA A 80 19.04 31.47 2.28
CA ALA A 80 17.79 30.81 1.97
C ALA A 80 16.88 31.69 1.09
N GLU A 81 16.68 32.96 1.49
CA GLU A 81 15.81 33.91 0.76
C GLU A 81 16.33 34.27 -0.64
N ALA A 82 17.62 34.04 -0.91
CA ALA A 82 18.22 34.18 -2.24
C ALA A 82 18.00 32.96 -3.15
N ARG A 83 17.44 31.84 -2.67
CA ARG A 83 17.21 30.64 -3.47
C ARG A 83 16.02 30.83 -4.41
N ASP A 84 16.23 30.50 -5.68
CA ASP A 84 15.14 30.36 -6.64
C ASP A 84 14.40 29.03 -6.40
N LEU A 85 13.16 29.13 -5.93
CA LEU A 85 12.27 28.00 -5.67
C LEU A 85 11.21 27.84 -6.79
N GLY A 86 11.43 28.50 -7.94
CA GLY A 86 10.51 28.55 -9.06
C GLY A 86 9.24 29.32 -8.73
N ALA A 87 8.08 28.76 -9.04
CA ALA A 87 6.78 29.36 -8.73
C ALA A 87 6.39 29.26 -7.24
N ALA A 88 7.23 28.67 -6.39
CA ALA A 88 7.08 28.68 -4.94
C ALA A 88 7.97 29.77 -4.32
N GLY A 89 7.61 30.28 -3.15
CA GLY A 89 8.50 31.06 -2.31
C GLY A 89 8.76 30.41 -0.95
N ILE A 90 9.75 30.90 -0.20
CA ILE A 90 9.97 30.47 1.21
C ILE A 90 8.72 30.70 2.06
N ALA A 91 7.96 31.78 1.78
CA ALA A 91 6.69 32.05 2.45
C ALA A 91 5.68 30.89 2.28
N ASP A 92 5.68 30.21 1.13
CA ASP A 92 4.83 29.04 0.90
C ASP A 92 5.28 27.86 1.76
N LEU A 93 6.59 27.63 1.86
CA LEU A 93 7.16 26.57 2.68
C LEU A 93 6.89 26.79 4.18
N LEU A 94 6.97 28.03 4.66
CA LEU A 94 6.60 28.40 6.03
C LEU A 94 5.10 28.18 6.29
N LYS A 95 4.26 28.59 5.33
CA LYS A 95 2.80 28.47 5.42
C LYS A 95 2.33 27.01 5.43
N LEU A 96 2.99 26.14 4.65
CA LEU A 96 2.80 24.69 4.69
C LEU A 96 3.52 24.01 5.86
N ARG A 97 4.30 24.77 6.64
CA ARG A 97 5.11 24.29 7.77
C ARG A 97 6.08 23.18 7.37
N LEU A 98 6.67 23.28 6.17
CA LEU A 98 7.77 22.43 5.68
C LEU A 98 9.13 22.93 6.20
N VAL A 99 9.22 24.24 6.44
CA VAL A 99 10.37 24.87 7.10
C VAL A 99 9.89 25.68 8.28
N ARG A 100 10.79 25.90 9.24
CA ARG A 100 10.60 26.84 10.36
C ARG A 100 11.76 27.82 10.41
N PHE A 101 11.52 28.96 11.03
CA PHE A 101 12.52 29.96 11.31
C PHE A 101 12.92 29.90 12.79
N ASP A 102 14.22 29.91 13.06
CA ASP A 102 14.78 29.86 14.41
C ASP A 102 15.97 30.81 14.48
N GLY A 103 15.84 31.89 15.25
CA GLY A 103 16.84 32.95 15.30
C GLY A 103 17.04 33.66 13.95
N ASP A 104 18.16 33.40 13.30
CA ASP A 104 18.54 33.94 11.98
C ASP A 104 18.61 32.87 10.87
N ARG A 105 18.06 31.67 11.12
CA ARG A 105 18.20 30.50 10.24
C ARG A 105 16.87 29.82 9.94
N TYR A 106 16.80 29.20 8.77
CA TYR A 106 15.75 28.26 8.39
C TYR A 106 16.19 26.83 8.67
N LEU A 107 15.24 26.01 9.13
CA LEU A 107 15.39 24.58 9.39
C LEU A 107 14.22 23.81 8.79
N LEU A 108 14.39 22.50 8.59
CA LEU A 108 13.28 21.61 8.30
C LEU A 108 12.26 21.61 9.45
N ASN A 109 10.99 21.44 9.10
CA ASN A 109 9.88 21.35 10.05
C ASN A 109 8.92 20.17 9.74
N PHE A 110 9.48 19.10 9.16
CA PHE A 110 8.81 17.82 8.93
C PHE A 110 9.85 16.71 8.75
N ALA A 111 9.39 15.45 8.71
CA ALA A 111 10.25 14.30 8.48
C ALA A 111 10.72 14.23 7.03
N LEU A 112 11.95 14.65 6.76
CA LEU A 112 12.67 14.41 5.52
C LEU A 112 13.85 13.47 5.80
N PHE A 113 13.90 12.36 5.07
CA PHE A 113 14.92 11.33 5.14
C PHE A 113 15.84 11.44 3.93
N THR A 114 17.13 11.72 4.15
CA THR A 114 18.15 11.64 3.11
C THR A 114 18.44 10.17 2.76
N ALA A 115 19.15 9.91 1.67
CA ALA A 115 19.57 8.56 1.30
C ALA A 115 20.44 7.91 2.39
N ALA A 116 21.24 8.70 3.10
CA ALA A 116 22.02 8.26 4.26
C ALA A 116 21.12 7.90 5.47
N ASP A 117 20.07 8.69 5.72
CA ASP A 117 19.08 8.41 6.76
C ASP A 117 18.36 7.08 6.47
N VAL A 118 17.95 6.86 5.22
CA VAL A 118 17.30 5.61 4.78
C VAL A 118 18.22 4.40 4.98
N GLY A 119 19.49 4.51 4.60
CA GLY A 119 20.48 3.46 4.83
C GLY A 119 20.62 3.12 6.32
N ARG A 120 20.68 4.13 7.18
CA ARG A 120 20.75 3.96 8.63
C ARG A 120 19.47 3.36 9.21
N ILE A 121 18.29 3.82 8.78
CA ILE A 121 16.99 3.27 9.20
C ILE A 121 16.92 1.80 8.84
N ARG A 122 17.31 1.42 7.62
CA ARG A 122 17.33 0.02 7.20
C ARG A 122 18.25 -0.83 8.06
N GLU A 123 19.49 -0.37 8.28
CA GLU A 123 20.47 -1.11 9.08
C GLU A 123 19.99 -1.33 10.52
N VAL A 124 19.45 -0.28 11.15
CA VAL A 124 18.90 -0.36 12.50
C VAL A 124 17.67 -1.26 12.51
N SER A 125 16.74 -1.08 11.58
CA SER A 125 15.51 -1.89 11.46
C SER A 125 15.81 -3.36 11.25
N GLU A 126 16.87 -3.76 10.52
CA GLU A 126 17.29 -5.17 10.40
C GLU A 126 17.61 -5.80 11.76
N ARG A 127 18.28 -5.06 12.65
CA ARG A 127 18.62 -5.53 14.00
C ARG A 127 17.36 -5.70 14.86
N TYR A 128 16.49 -4.69 14.87
CA TYR A 128 15.28 -4.71 15.68
C TYR A 128 14.24 -5.70 15.16
N ALA A 129 14.08 -5.81 13.84
CA ALA A 129 13.17 -6.75 13.20
C ALA A 129 13.47 -8.21 13.57
N GLY A 130 14.74 -8.57 13.81
CA GLY A 130 15.10 -9.91 14.29
C GLY A 130 14.36 -10.26 15.58
N SER A 131 14.44 -9.39 16.59
CA SER A 131 13.79 -9.63 17.88
C SER A 131 12.26 -9.61 17.83
N LEU A 132 11.64 -8.79 16.96
CA LEU A 132 10.19 -8.81 16.78
C LEU A 132 9.72 -10.07 16.05
N ALA A 133 10.45 -10.51 15.03
CA ALA A 133 10.18 -11.77 14.34
C ALA A 133 10.31 -12.96 15.30
N GLU A 134 11.36 -13.00 16.13
CA GLU A 134 11.54 -14.02 17.17
C GLU A 134 10.39 -14.03 18.18
N ALA A 135 9.90 -12.85 18.59
CA ALA A 135 8.76 -12.76 19.51
C ALA A 135 7.47 -13.32 18.90
N LEU A 136 7.24 -13.13 17.59
CA LEU A 136 6.13 -13.78 16.87
C LEU A 136 6.35 -15.28 16.72
N LEU A 137 7.57 -15.72 16.36
CA LEU A 137 7.92 -17.13 16.22
C LEU A 137 7.84 -17.90 17.55
N ALA A 138 8.07 -17.24 18.68
CA ALA A 138 7.84 -17.82 20.01
C ALA A 138 6.37 -18.20 20.23
N ARG A 139 5.44 -17.62 19.45
CA ARG A 139 4.00 -17.93 19.44
C ARG A 139 3.60 -18.83 18.27
N ARG A 140 4.55 -19.42 17.53
CA ARG A 140 4.28 -20.24 16.34
C ARG A 140 3.27 -21.35 16.59
N ALA A 141 3.42 -22.09 17.69
CA ALA A 141 2.50 -23.19 18.01
C ALA A 141 1.04 -22.71 18.21
N ASP A 142 0.85 -21.56 18.84
CA ASP A 142 -0.48 -20.96 19.05
C ASP A 142 -1.05 -20.48 17.70
N ILE A 143 -0.22 -19.82 16.88
CA ILE A 143 -0.58 -19.34 15.54
C ILE A 143 -1.01 -20.51 14.65
N GLU A 144 -0.20 -21.56 14.59
CA GLU A 144 -0.50 -22.76 13.81
C GLU A 144 -1.73 -23.50 14.33
N THR A 145 -1.99 -23.45 15.64
CA THR A 145 -3.21 -24.02 16.23
C THR A 145 -4.45 -23.24 15.78
N ALA A 146 -4.42 -21.91 15.84
CA ALA A 146 -5.52 -21.06 15.37
C ALA A 146 -5.78 -21.27 13.87
N LEU A 147 -4.71 -21.33 13.05
CA LEU A 147 -4.81 -21.52 11.60
C LEU A 147 -5.46 -22.86 11.19
N ARG A 148 -5.50 -23.88 12.05
CA ARG A 148 -6.22 -25.14 11.76
C ARG A 148 -7.72 -24.96 11.62
N ALA A 149 -8.27 -23.84 12.11
CA ALA A 149 -9.68 -23.52 11.92
C ALA A 149 -10.00 -23.09 10.47
N TYR A 150 -8.99 -22.71 9.68
CA TYR A 150 -9.17 -22.40 8.27
C TYR A 150 -9.31 -23.68 7.44
N ASP A 151 -10.51 -23.91 6.90
CA ASP A 151 -10.91 -25.19 6.34
C ASP A 151 -11.03 -25.20 4.80
N VAL A 152 -10.51 -24.18 4.12
CA VAL A 152 -10.57 -24.09 2.65
C VAL A 152 -9.51 -24.99 2.01
N PRO A 153 -9.90 -26.04 1.26
CA PRO A 153 -8.93 -26.93 0.64
C PRO A 153 -8.09 -26.22 -0.43
N GLY A 154 -6.78 -26.52 -0.47
CA GLY A 154 -5.88 -26.05 -1.51
C GLY A 154 -5.35 -24.63 -1.33
N VAL A 155 -5.80 -23.89 -0.31
CA VAL A 155 -5.19 -22.62 0.11
C VAL A 155 -4.09 -22.90 1.11
N ASP A 156 -2.92 -22.30 0.88
CA ASP A 156 -1.79 -22.41 1.80
C ASP A 156 -2.06 -21.63 3.12
N PRO A 157 -2.02 -22.30 4.29
CA PRO A 157 -2.15 -21.62 5.58
C PRO A 157 -1.11 -20.50 5.80
N GLY A 158 0.08 -20.62 5.21
CA GLY A 158 1.10 -19.58 5.23
C GLY A 158 0.64 -18.28 4.55
N SER A 159 -0.24 -18.37 3.55
CA SER A 159 -0.82 -17.20 2.88
C SER A 159 -1.89 -16.53 3.75
N VAL A 160 -2.65 -17.31 4.53
CA VAL A 160 -3.59 -16.78 5.53
C VAL A 160 -2.83 -16.08 6.65
N ALA A 161 -1.75 -16.70 7.16
CA ALA A 161 -0.87 -16.12 8.17
C ALA A 161 -0.22 -14.82 7.67
N TYR A 162 0.29 -14.83 6.44
CA TYR A 162 0.90 -13.65 5.82
C TYR A 162 -0.09 -12.48 5.71
N PHE A 163 -1.35 -12.75 5.34
CA PHE A 163 -2.39 -11.72 5.33
C PHE A 163 -2.75 -11.25 6.74
N LEU A 164 -3.14 -12.15 7.66
CA LEU A 164 -3.68 -11.76 8.96
C LEU A 164 -2.64 -11.23 9.95
N LEU A 165 -1.44 -11.82 9.97
CA LEU A 165 -0.37 -11.36 10.86
C LEU A 165 0.54 -10.35 10.17
N GLY A 166 0.83 -10.52 8.87
CA GLY A 166 1.74 -9.64 8.14
C GLY A 166 1.10 -8.33 7.68
N CYS A 167 -0.09 -8.40 7.07
CA CYS A 167 -0.85 -7.22 6.64
C CYS A 167 -1.70 -6.68 7.79
N VAL A 168 -2.72 -7.41 8.22
CA VAL A 168 -3.71 -6.87 9.16
C VAL A 168 -3.06 -6.55 10.51
N SER A 169 -2.25 -7.44 11.07
CA SER A 169 -1.65 -7.20 12.37
C SER A 169 -0.44 -6.25 12.32
N LEU A 170 0.64 -6.61 11.63
CA LEU A 170 1.88 -5.82 11.66
C LEU A 170 1.76 -4.44 10.98
N ASP A 171 0.98 -4.33 9.91
CA ASP A 171 0.72 -3.06 9.23
C ASP A 171 -0.47 -2.34 9.89
N TRP A 172 -1.71 -2.77 9.68
CA TRP A 172 -2.89 -1.97 10.07
C TRP A 172 -3.05 -1.83 11.59
N ASP A 173 -3.04 -2.94 12.33
CA ASP A 173 -3.10 -2.91 13.80
C ASP A 173 -1.81 -2.31 14.39
N GLY A 174 -0.66 -2.51 13.77
CA GLY A 174 0.62 -1.93 14.20
C GLY A 174 0.61 -0.41 14.12
N LEU A 175 0.07 0.14 13.03
CA LEU A 175 -0.19 1.56 12.88
C LEU A 175 -1.20 2.03 13.96
N ALA A 176 -2.28 1.29 14.22
CA ALA A 176 -3.23 1.64 15.29
C ALA A 176 -2.55 1.67 16.69
N VAL A 177 -1.84 0.61 17.05
CA VAL A 177 -1.10 0.48 18.33
C VAL A 177 -0.10 1.63 18.50
N THR A 178 0.66 1.97 17.46
CA THR A 178 1.66 3.05 17.54
C THR A 178 1.03 4.44 17.69
N ASP A 179 -0.19 4.67 17.21
CA ASP A 179 -0.95 5.89 17.49
C ASP A 179 -1.54 5.90 18.90
N GLU A 180 -2.19 4.81 19.31
CA GLU A 180 -2.78 4.66 20.64
C GLU A 180 -1.75 4.90 21.75
N LYS A 181 -0.52 4.40 21.55
CA LYS A 181 0.61 4.57 22.47
C LYS A 181 1.41 5.86 22.26
N LYS A 182 1.01 6.72 21.31
CA LYS A 182 1.65 8.00 20.99
C LYS A 182 3.12 7.89 20.54
N TYR A 183 3.48 6.74 19.95
CA TYR A 183 4.78 6.52 19.32
C TYR A 183 4.86 7.18 17.93
N ARG A 184 3.72 7.40 17.27
CA ARG A 184 3.67 8.20 16.03
C ARG A 184 2.70 9.36 16.12
N LYS A 185 2.94 10.37 15.29
CA LYS A 185 2.00 11.45 15.01
C LYS A 185 1.16 11.07 13.79
N THR A 186 -0.17 11.06 13.93
CA THR A 186 -1.11 10.63 12.88
C THR A 186 -1.88 11.77 12.21
N THR A 187 -1.94 12.93 12.86
CA THR A 187 -2.65 14.10 12.36
C THR A 187 -1.98 15.39 12.81
N GLU A 188 -2.09 16.41 11.97
CA GLU A 188 -1.71 17.79 12.28
C GLU A 188 -2.47 18.75 11.38
N GLU A 189 -3.12 19.75 11.99
CA GLU A 189 -3.74 20.83 11.22
C GLU A 189 -2.68 21.67 10.49
N ARG A 190 -2.85 21.78 9.18
CA ARG A 190 -2.00 22.53 8.25
C ARG A 190 -2.87 23.43 7.38
N PHE A 191 -2.22 24.31 6.62
CA PHE A 191 -2.93 25.34 5.87
C PHE A 191 -3.93 24.77 4.84
N ASP A 192 -3.58 23.66 4.20
CA ASP A 192 -4.30 23.01 3.09
C ASP A 192 -4.91 21.65 3.47
N GLY A 193 -4.97 21.30 4.76
CA GLY A 193 -5.57 20.05 5.23
C GLY A 193 -5.12 19.64 6.62
N SER A 194 -5.41 18.38 6.97
CA SER A 194 -5.04 17.78 8.25
C SER A 194 -4.16 16.56 7.98
N TYR A 195 -2.84 16.73 8.10
CA TYR A 195 -1.88 15.70 7.75
C TYR A 195 -0.49 15.88 8.36
N VAL A 196 0.24 14.77 8.47
CA VAL A 196 1.68 14.73 8.76
C VAL A 196 2.43 14.38 7.46
N PRO A 197 3.26 15.31 6.92
CA PRO A 197 4.02 15.05 5.70
C PRO A 197 5.32 14.31 6.00
N ALA A 198 5.74 13.49 5.05
CA ALA A 198 7.05 12.87 5.01
C ALA A 198 7.64 12.94 3.60
N ALA A 199 8.97 12.97 3.50
CA ALA A 199 9.69 12.84 2.24
C ALA A 199 10.95 11.99 2.40
N GLU A 200 11.28 11.24 1.36
CA GLU A 200 12.47 10.40 1.26
C GLU A 200 13.24 10.78 0.00
N GLU A 201 14.55 10.97 0.12
CA GLU A 201 15.45 11.15 -1.01
C GLU A 201 15.52 9.87 -1.84
N LEU A 202 15.32 10.00 -3.15
CA LEU A 202 15.46 8.89 -4.07
C LEU A 202 16.94 8.50 -4.15
N GLY A 203 17.24 7.27 -3.72
CA GLY A 203 18.58 6.69 -3.75
C GLY A 203 18.65 5.39 -4.56
N GLU A 204 19.84 4.81 -4.62
CA GLU A 204 20.09 3.53 -5.30
C GLU A 204 19.75 2.30 -4.43
N THR A 205 19.41 2.51 -3.16
CA THR A 205 19.09 1.43 -2.21
C THR A 205 17.86 0.67 -2.67
N SER A 206 18.04 -0.59 -3.07
CA SER A 206 16.90 -1.46 -3.38
C SER A 206 16.06 -1.71 -2.13
N LEU A 207 14.77 -1.40 -2.25
CA LEU A 207 13.72 -1.70 -1.28
C LEU A 207 12.99 -3.01 -1.60
N GLU A 208 13.52 -3.80 -2.54
CA GLU A 208 13.01 -5.13 -2.87
C GLU A 208 13.03 -6.02 -1.61
N LYS A 209 11.99 -6.83 -1.47
CA LYS A 209 11.72 -7.73 -0.33
C LYS A 209 11.52 -7.05 1.01
N ILE A 210 11.23 -5.76 1.03
CA ILE A 210 10.65 -5.13 2.21
C ILE A 210 9.12 -5.16 2.07
N TYR A 211 8.49 -6.09 2.77
CA TYR A 211 7.08 -6.44 2.57
C TYR A 211 6.15 -5.54 3.39
N TRP A 212 5.89 -4.33 2.89
CA TRP A 212 5.03 -3.33 3.55
C TRP A 212 3.90 -2.77 2.66
N GLY A 213 3.86 -3.16 1.38
CA GLY A 213 2.96 -2.59 0.38
C GLY A 213 1.57 -3.20 0.49
N SER A 214 0.70 -2.54 1.24
CA SER A 214 -0.71 -2.87 1.41
C SER A 214 -1.61 -2.01 0.53
N HIS A 215 -2.27 -2.63 -0.45
CA HIS A 215 -3.29 -2.00 -1.28
C HIS A 215 -4.62 -2.67 -1.04
N TYR A 216 -5.67 -1.92 -0.73
CA TYR A 216 -7.00 -2.46 -0.50
C TYR A 216 -8.09 -1.59 -1.12
N GLU A 217 -9.18 -2.23 -1.54
CA GLU A 217 -10.37 -1.56 -2.06
C GLU A 217 -11.61 -2.35 -1.66
N GLU A 218 -12.70 -1.65 -1.33
CA GLU A 218 -13.98 -2.26 -0.97
C GLU A 218 -14.97 -2.21 -2.14
N PHE A 219 -15.59 -3.35 -2.45
CA PHE A 219 -16.67 -3.46 -3.41
C PHE A 219 -17.90 -4.11 -2.78
N SER A 220 -18.86 -3.28 -2.35
CA SER A 220 -20.14 -3.72 -1.79
C SER A 220 -19.96 -4.63 -0.56
N GLY A 221 -19.16 -4.19 0.42
CA GLY A 221 -18.87 -4.93 1.65
C GLY A 221 -17.86 -6.07 1.48
N VAL A 222 -17.18 -6.18 0.34
CA VAL A 222 -16.11 -7.15 0.10
C VAL A 222 -14.81 -6.42 -0.14
N HIS A 223 -13.81 -6.67 0.70
CA HIS A 223 -12.49 -6.10 0.58
C HIS A 223 -11.59 -6.99 -0.27
N PHE A 224 -10.91 -6.40 -1.25
CA PHE A 224 -9.81 -7.00 -1.97
C PHE A 224 -8.53 -6.36 -1.47
N THR A 225 -7.58 -7.20 -1.04
CA THR A 225 -6.27 -6.72 -0.57
C THR A 225 -5.16 -7.39 -1.35
N SER A 226 -4.13 -6.63 -1.71
CA SER A 226 -2.83 -7.17 -2.10
C SER A 226 -1.77 -6.67 -1.13
N PHE A 227 -0.97 -7.59 -0.59
CA PHE A 227 0.06 -7.27 0.40
C PHE A 227 1.43 -7.85 0.01
N GLY A 228 2.49 -7.06 0.17
CA GLY A 228 3.87 -7.52 0.03
C GLY A 228 4.83 -6.43 -0.44
N ASP A 229 5.75 -6.77 -1.33
CA ASP A 229 6.74 -5.84 -1.88
C ASP A 229 6.06 -4.74 -2.71
N HIS A 230 6.21 -3.49 -2.29
CA HIS A 230 5.69 -2.32 -3.01
C HIS A 230 6.48 -2.05 -4.31
N HIS A 231 7.70 -2.57 -4.43
CA HIS A 231 8.62 -2.36 -5.55
C HIS A 231 8.55 -3.45 -6.62
N ALA A 232 7.77 -4.51 -6.39
CA ALA A 232 7.48 -5.54 -7.39
C ALA A 232 6.49 -5.04 -8.45
N LEU A 233 6.94 -4.12 -9.30
CA LEU A 233 6.12 -3.48 -10.32
C LEU A 233 6.25 -4.17 -11.70
N PRO A 234 5.15 -4.31 -12.46
CA PRO A 234 3.77 -3.99 -12.07
C PRO A 234 3.19 -5.04 -11.10
N ARG A 235 2.39 -4.58 -10.12
CA ARG A 235 1.58 -5.46 -9.26
C ARG A 235 0.32 -5.86 -10.01
N MET A 236 0.12 -7.16 -10.21
CA MET A 236 -0.95 -7.73 -11.04
C MET A 236 -2.01 -8.43 -10.19
N LEU A 237 -2.51 -7.74 -9.16
CA LEU A 237 -3.52 -8.26 -8.22
C LEU A 237 -4.67 -7.26 -8.10
N PHE A 238 -5.77 -7.66 -7.44
CA PHE A 238 -6.76 -6.70 -6.97
C PHE A 238 -6.30 -6.11 -5.63
N PRO A 239 -6.44 -4.79 -5.42
CA PRO A 239 -7.08 -3.82 -6.32
C PRO A 239 -6.16 -3.16 -7.36
N ASP A 240 -4.86 -3.49 -7.39
CA ASP A 240 -3.84 -2.84 -8.24
C ASP A 240 -4.27 -2.70 -9.71
N LEU A 241 -4.89 -3.73 -10.28
CA LEU A 241 -5.39 -3.72 -11.66
C LEU A 241 -6.55 -2.74 -11.87
N LEU A 242 -7.43 -2.59 -10.88
CA LEU A 242 -8.59 -1.69 -10.94
C LEU A 242 -8.17 -0.22 -10.80
N TRP A 243 -7.03 0.03 -10.15
CA TRP A 243 -6.44 1.37 -10.04
C TRP A 243 -5.69 1.81 -11.29
N ASN A 244 -5.38 0.89 -12.21
CA ASN A 244 -4.68 1.14 -13.47
C ASN A 244 -5.66 1.24 -14.65
N VAL A 245 -6.69 2.09 -14.53
CA VAL A 245 -7.68 2.30 -15.60
C VAL A 245 -7.07 3.14 -16.72
N PRO A 246 -6.96 2.63 -17.96
CA PRO A 246 -6.45 3.41 -19.06
C PRO A 246 -7.36 4.61 -19.35
N GLY A 247 -6.78 5.80 -19.31
CA GLY A 247 -7.47 7.04 -19.67
C GLY A 247 -7.53 7.28 -21.18
N LEU A 248 -8.49 8.10 -21.61
CA LEU A 248 -8.45 8.64 -22.97
C LEU A 248 -7.23 9.56 -23.13
N SER A 249 -6.60 9.50 -24.31
CA SER A 249 -5.45 10.37 -24.64
C SER A 249 -5.79 11.86 -24.49
N SER A 250 -4.76 12.69 -24.25
CA SER A 250 -4.90 14.14 -24.07
C SER A 250 -5.51 14.90 -25.26
N ARG A 251 -5.61 14.27 -26.44
CA ARG A 251 -6.25 14.84 -27.63
C ARG A 251 -7.76 15.08 -27.48
N TYR A 252 -8.42 14.39 -26.54
CA TYR A 252 -9.84 14.58 -26.26
C TYR A 252 -10.05 15.72 -25.27
N PRO A 253 -11.16 16.48 -25.34
CA PRO A 253 -11.49 17.51 -24.35
C PRO A 253 -11.51 16.96 -22.92
N GLU A 254 -11.09 17.77 -21.94
CA GLU A 254 -10.98 17.36 -20.54
C GLU A 254 -12.30 16.82 -19.97
N ALA A 255 -13.42 17.49 -20.24
CA ALA A 255 -14.73 17.04 -19.82
C ALA A 255 -15.08 15.62 -20.32
N VAL A 256 -14.70 15.29 -21.56
CA VAL A 256 -14.91 13.95 -22.14
C VAL A 256 -14.02 12.92 -21.45
N ARG A 257 -12.76 13.27 -21.18
CA ARG A 257 -11.83 12.37 -20.46
C ARG A 257 -12.31 12.08 -19.04
N ASN A 258 -12.83 13.09 -18.34
CA ASN A 258 -13.36 12.95 -16.99
C ASN A 258 -14.62 12.07 -16.97
N ALA A 259 -15.60 12.35 -17.84
CA ALA A 259 -16.81 11.53 -17.95
C ALA A 259 -16.51 10.07 -18.33
N HIS A 260 -15.55 9.84 -19.24
CA HIS A 260 -15.10 8.49 -19.59
C HIS A 260 -14.46 7.77 -18.41
N ARG A 261 -13.61 8.47 -17.63
CA ARG A 261 -12.99 7.91 -16.42
C ARG A 261 -14.06 7.53 -15.41
N GLU A 262 -15.03 8.40 -15.14
CA GLU A 262 -16.15 8.11 -14.24
C GLU A 262 -16.95 6.88 -14.69
N LEU A 263 -17.28 6.78 -15.97
CA LEU A 263 -17.99 5.62 -16.54
C LEU A 263 -17.19 4.32 -16.36
N LEU A 264 -15.88 4.34 -16.64
CA LEU A 264 -15.02 3.17 -16.46
C LEU A 264 -14.87 2.79 -14.99
N SER A 265 -14.60 3.75 -14.10
CA SER A 265 -14.49 3.50 -12.67
C SER A 265 -15.77 2.87 -12.10
N ASP A 266 -16.93 3.36 -12.53
CA ASP A 266 -18.23 2.82 -12.12
C ASP A 266 -18.48 1.39 -12.67
N SER A 267 -18.07 1.13 -13.90
CA SER A 267 -18.09 -0.23 -14.49
C SER A 267 -17.19 -1.20 -13.73
N LEU A 268 -15.97 -0.79 -13.43
CA LEU A 268 -14.99 -1.58 -12.68
C LEU A 268 -15.46 -1.86 -11.25
N ARG A 269 -16.07 -0.87 -10.58
CA ARG A 269 -16.65 -1.05 -9.25
C ARG A 269 -17.76 -2.10 -9.24
N ARG A 270 -18.66 -2.08 -10.24
CA ARG A 270 -19.68 -3.13 -10.40
C ARG A 270 -19.06 -4.50 -10.70
N GLY A 271 -18.03 -4.55 -11.53
CA GLY A 271 -17.29 -5.78 -11.83
C GLY A 271 -16.61 -6.35 -10.58
N GLY A 272 -15.93 -5.51 -9.80
CA GLY A 272 -15.32 -5.87 -8.52
C GLY A 272 -16.33 -6.46 -7.54
N ALA A 273 -17.52 -5.86 -7.42
CA ALA A 273 -18.58 -6.40 -6.55
C ALA A 273 -19.08 -7.79 -7.02
N LYS A 274 -19.18 -8.01 -8.33
CA LYS A 274 -19.55 -9.33 -8.91
C LYS A 274 -18.46 -10.37 -8.64
N ILE A 275 -17.19 -10.02 -8.87
CA ILE A 275 -16.04 -10.88 -8.56
C ILE A 275 -15.99 -11.20 -7.07
N GLY A 276 -16.24 -10.22 -6.20
CA GLY A 276 -16.25 -10.40 -4.74
C GLY A 276 -17.26 -11.48 -4.33
N ARG A 277 -18.50 -11.39 -4.85
CA ARG A 277 -19.52 -12.41 -4.61
C ARG A 277 -19.13 -13.80 -5.11
N MET A 278 -18.41 -13.91 -6.22
CA MET A 278 -17.88 -15.21 -6.68
C MET A 278 -16.85 -15.77 -5.71
N MET A 279 -15.91 -14.95 -5.24
CA MET A 279 -14.89 -15.38 -4.28
C MET A 279 -15.51 -15.81 -2.96
N LEU A 280 -16.50 -15.08 -2.45
CA LEU A 280 -17.27 -15.49 -1.27
C LEU A 280 -18.01 -16.81 -1.49
N ALA A 281 -18.60 -17.04 -2.68
CA ALA A 281 -19.23 -18.32 -2.99
C ALA A 281 -18.21 -19.48 -3.07
N LEU A 282 -16.97 -19.21 -3.48
CA LEU A 282 -15.87 -20.19 -3.51
C LEU A 282 -15.28 -20.49 -2.13
N ARG A 283 -15.47 -19.61 -1.15
CA ARG A 283 -15.14 -19.92 0.27
C ARG A 283 -15.90 -21.17 0.76
N GLU A 284 -17.09 -21.39 0.22
CA GLU A 284 -17.99 -22.50 0.55
C GLU A 284 -17.61 -23.82 -0.14
N GLY A 285 -16.47 -23.86 -0.82
CA GLY A 285 -15.96 -25.01 -1.56
C GLY A 285 -16.14 -24.87 -3.08
N PRO A 286 -15.69 -25.88 -3.84
CA PRO A 286 -15.69 -25.80 -5.29
C PRO A 286 -17.08 -25.59 -5.90
N LYS A 287 -17.17 -24.78 -6.97
CA LYS A 287 -18.43 -24.45 -7.65
C LYS A 287 -18.29 -24.53 -9.17
N ALA A 288 -19.35 -24.93 -9.86
CA ALA A 288 -19.43 -24.81 -11.31
C ALA A 288 -19.63 -23.34 -11.74
N ALA A 289 -19.31 -23.02 -12.99
CA ALA A 289 -19.46 -21.65 -13.52
C ALA A 289 -20.87 -21.07 -13.36
N TRP A 290 -21.91 -21.90 -13.54
CA TRP A 290 -23.31 -21.48 -13.44
C TRP A 290 -23.73 -21.16 -11.99
N ASP A 291 -23.17 -21.84 -10.99
CA ASP A 291 -23.39 -21.54 -9.58
C ASP A 291 -22.77 -20.19 -9.22
N LEU A 292 -21.57 -19.93 -9.73
CA LEU A 292 -20.86 -18.65 -9.54
C LEU A 292 -21.56 -17.50 -10.24
N ALA A 293 -22.12 -17.74 -11.44
CA ALA A 293 -22.95 -16.78 -12.14
C ALA A 293 -24.18 -16.37 -11.32
N ARG A 294 -24.87 -17.37 -10.75
CA ARG A 294 -26.00 -17.14 -9.85
C ARG A 294 -25.59 -16.34 -8.62
N ALA A 295 -24.48 -16.70 -7.96
CA ALA A 295 -23.99 -15.99 -6.78
C ALA A 295 -23.61 -14.53 -7.09
N ALA A 296 -23.01 -14.28 -8.25
CA ALA A 296 -22.62 -12.95 -8.68
C ALA A 296 -23.78 -12.09 -9.22
N GLY A 297 -24.92 -12.71 -9.56
CA GLY A 297 -26.04 -12.04 -10.22
C GLY A 297 -25.72 -11.68 -11.68
N THR A 298 -25.05 -12.58 -12.39
CA THR A 298 -24.57 -12.41 -13.76
C THR A 298 -25.07 -13.54 -14.66
N ASP A 299 -25.03 -13.34 -15.98
CA ASP A 299 -25.20 -14.45 -16.91
C ASP A 299 -23.91 -15.30 -16.99
N GLU A 300 -24.01 -16.47 -17.62
CA GLU A 300 -22.89 -17.40 -17.69
C GLU A 300 -21.71 -16.86 -18.53
N ASP A 301 -21.98 -16.11 -19.58
CA ASP A 301 -20.95 -15.55 -20.47
C ASP A 301 -20.11 -14.49 -19.76
N GLU A 302 -20.77 -13.55 -19.08
CA GLU A 302 -20.12 -12.55 -18.23
C GLU A 302 -19.31 -13.24 -17.12
N SER A 303 -19.88 -14.27 -16.50
CA SER A 303 -19.19 -15.00 -15.42
C SER A 303 -17.94 -15.71 -15.90
N ARG A 304 -18.00 -16.30 -17.09
CA ARG A 304 -16.83 -16.92 -17.72
C ARG A 304 -15.73 -15.89 -18.03
N VAL A 305 -16.07 -14.63 -18.31
CA VAL A 305 -15.06 -13.55 -18.44
C VAL A 305 -14.33 -13.33 -17.12
N PHE A 306 -15.07 -13.19 -16.01
CA PHE A 306 -14.48 -13.00 -14.69
C PHE A 306 -13.65 -14.20 -14.25
N LEU A 307 -14.14 -15.42 -14.45
CA LEU A 307 -13.42 -16.65 -14.08
C LEU A 307 -12.13 -16.82 -14.90
N ARG A 308 -12.13 -16.43 -16.18
CA ARG A 308 -10.88 -16.39 -16.97
C ARG A 308 -9.87 -15.42 -16.38
N LEU A 309 -10.31 -14.21 -16.01
CA LEU A 309 -9.43 -13.23 -15.38
C LEU A 309 -8.89 -13.76 -14.05
N LEU A 310 -9.75 -14.26 -13.16
CA LEU A 310 -9.36 -14.82 -11.87
C LEU A 310 -8.40 -16.01 -12.01
N SER A 311 -8.58 -16.84 -13.05
CA SER A 311 -7.67 -17.96 -13.33
C SER A 311 -6.30 -17.47 -13.78
N VAL A 312 -6.25 -16.46 -14.66
CA VAL A 312 -4.99 -15.82 -15.09
C VAL A 312 -4.27 -15.19 -13.90
N LEU A 313 -5.00 -14.53 -13.00
CA LEU A 313 -4.46 -13.90 -11.79
C LEU A 313 -4.13 -14.89 -10.67
N GLU A 314 -4.35 -16.19 -10.88
CA GLU A 314 -4.16 -17.26 -9.90
C GLU A 314 -5.04 -17.13 -8.64
N TYR A 315 -6.17 -16.43 -8.72
CA TYR A 315 -7.17 -16.37 -7.63
C TYR A 315 -7.96 -17.67 -7.53
N VAL A 316 -8.20 -18.32 -8.66
CA VAL A 316 -8.96 -19.57 -8.76
C VAL A 316 -8.23 -20.59 -9.63
N ARG A 317 -8.56 -21.87 -9.44
CA ARG A 317 -8.17 -22.97 -10.32
C ARG A 317 -9.41 -23.66 -10.86
N GLU A 318 -9.42 -23.98 -12.14
CA GLU A 318 -10.43 -24.85 -12.73
C GLU A 318 -9.93 -26.30 -12.74
N LYS A 319 -10.78 -27.23 -12.29
CA LYS A 319 -10.54 -28.67 -12.32
C LYS A 319 -11.85 -29.39 -12.62
N ASP A 320 -11.88 -30.17 -13.70
CA ASP A 320 -13.04 -30.98 -14.10
C ASP A 320 -14.36 -30.19 -14.20
N GLY A 321 -14.29 -28.92 -14.63
CA GLY A 321 -15.43 -28.01 -14.75
C GLY A 321 -15.86 -27.33 -13.44
N TRP A 322 -15.13 -27.55 -12.35
CA TRP A 322 -15.31 -26.90 -11.05
C TRP A 322 -14.21 -25.89 -10.80
N TYR A 323 -14.57 -24.74 -10.24
CA TYR A 323 -13.64 -23.72 -9.79
C TYR A 323 -13.44 -23.82 -8.29
N GLU A 324 -12.20 -23.71 -7.84
CA GLU A 324 -11.80 -23.65 -6.43
C GLU A 324 -10.93 -22.42 -6.20
N THR A 325 -10.98 -21.83 -5.00
CA THR A 325 -10.10 -20.70 -4.65
C THR A 325 -8.68 -21.18 -4.43
N ARG A 326 -7.69 -20.36 -4.80
CA ARG A 326 -6.27 -20.57 -4.53
C ARG A 326 -5.70 -19.58 -3.50
N ILE A 327 -6.49 -18.59 -3.12
CA ILE A 327 -6.08 -17.49 -2.26
C ILE A 327 -6.93 -17.48 -0.98
N PRO A 328 -6.44 -16.84 0.10
CA PRO A 328 -7.26 -16.59 1.28
C PRO A 328 -8.54 -15.85 0.90
N VAL A 329 -9.67 -16.50 1.17
CA VAL A 329 -10.99 -15.85 1.28
C VAL A 329 -11.41 -16.00 2.73
N LEU A 330 -11.67 -14.89 3.42
CA LEU A 330 -12.11 -14.89 4.82
C LEU A 330 -13.55 -14.41 4.91
N THR A 331 -14.38 -15.14 5.65
CA THR A 331 -15.75 -14.71 5.93
C THR A 331 -16.06 -14.67 7.41
N GLY A 332 -17.30 -14.34 7.77
CA GLY A 332 -17.79 -14.45 9.15
C GLY A 332 -17.49 -15.80 9.85
N ARG A 333 -17.26 -16.89 9.09
CA ARG A 333 -16.80 -18.19 9.64
C ARG A 333 -15.41 -18.13 10.25
N ASP A 334 -14.57 -17.29 9.67
CA ASP A 334 -13.15 -17.14 10.00
C ASP A 334 -12.93 -16.07 11.09
N ALA A 335 -14.00 -15.44 11.60
CA ALA A 335 -13.92 -14.33 12.54
C ALA A 335 -13.20 -14.69 13.85
N VAL A 336 -13.45 -15.88 14.41
CA VAL A 336 -12.81 -16.33 15.66
C VAL A 336 -11.30 -16.51 15.47
N MET A 337 -10.90 -17.22 14.41
CA MET A 337 -9.49 -17.41 14.06
C MET A 337 -8.82 -16.05 13.81
N THR A 338 -9.49 -15.17 13.06
CA THR A 338 -8.99 -13.83 12.73
C THR A 338 -8.75 -13.01 13.99
N ALA A 339 -9.72 -12.96 14.91
CA ALA A 339 -9.59 -12.26 16.18
C ALA A 339 -8.47 -12.84 17.05
N GLU A 340 -8.31 -14.17 17.09
CA GLU A 340 -7.24 -14.83 17.84
C GLU A 340 -5.85 -14.47 17.31
N LEU A 341 -5.64 -14.58 15.99
CA LEU A 341 -4.37 -14.25 15.35
C LEU A 341 -4.01 -12.77 15.54
N ARG A 342 -4.97 -11.86 15.35
CA ARG A 342 -4.77 -10.42 15.62
C ARG A 342 -4.44 -10.16 17.08
N ALA A 343 -5.12 -10.82 18.02
CA ALA A 343 -4.81 -10.69 19.45
C ALA A 343 -3.43 -11.23 19.82
N ILE A 344 -2.91 -12.24 19.12
CA ILE A 344 -1.51 -12.68 19.27
C ILE A 344 -0.57 -11.59 18.77
N GLY A 345 -0.74 -11.12 17.54
CA GLY A 345 0.12 -10.11 16.93
C GLY A 345 0.13 -8.81 17.72
N ARG A 346 -1.05 -8.31 18.13
CA ARG A 346 -1.19 -7.12 18.96
C ARG A 346 -0.45 -7.22 20.29
N ARG A 347 -0.60 -8.32 21.03
CA ARG A 347 0.12 -8.53 22.30
C ARG A 347 1.63 -8.51 22.10
N VAL A 348 2.12 -9.17 21.05
CA VAL A 348 3.55 -9.19 20.73
C VAL A 348 4.05 -7.78 20.40
N MET A 349 3.35 -7.04 19.54
CA MET A 349 3.71 -5.67 19.18
C MET A 349 3.70 -4.72 20.38
N GLU A 350 2.64 -4.74 21.21
CA GLU A 350 2.53 -3.87 22.38
C GLU A 350 3.68 -4.11 23.37
N GLN A 351 3.99 -5.37 23.67
CA GLN A 351 5.10 -5.72 24.55
C GLN A 351 6.45 -5.34 23.96
N TRP A 352 6.65 -5.63 22.67
CA TRP A 352 7.90 -5.34 21.99
C TRP A 352 8.15 -3.84 21.89
N LEU A 353 7.15 -3.05 21.48
CA LEU A 353 7.26 -1.60 21.37
C LEU A 353 7.55 -0.95 22.73
N ALA A 354 6.88 -1.38 23.80
CA ALA A 354 7.12 -0.87 25.14
C ALA A 354 8.57 -1.08 25.62
N GLY A 355 9.22 -2.16 25.19
CA GLY A 355 10.62 -2.45 25.54
C GLY A 355 11.66 -1.85 24.60
N ASN A 356 11.29 -1.46 23.37
CA ASN A 356 12.26 -1.15 22.31
C ASN A 356 12.12 0.25 21.70
N TYR A 357 10.98 0.93 21.83
CA TYR A 357 10.75 2.22 21.16
C TYR A 357 11.80 3.28 21.52
N ASP A 358 12.04 3.52 22.81
CA ASP A 358 13.00 4.55 23.25
C ASP A 358 14.43 4.23 22.81
N ARG A 359 14.79 2.95 22.82
CA ARG A 359 16.11 2.50 22.37
C ARG A 359 16.26 2.63 20.86
N LEU A 360 15.23 2.29 20.10
CA LEU A 360 15.18 2.50 18.65
C LEU A 360 15.29 3.99 18.30
N ALA A 361 14.60 4.86 19.05
CA ALA A 361 14.70 6.30 18.90
C ALA A 361 16.13 6.81 19.18
N ALA A 362 16.77 6.31 20.24
CA ALA A 362 18.16 6.64 20.56
C ALA A 362 19.16 6.14 19.50
N ASP A 363 19.00 4.91 19.00
CA ASP A 363 19.85 4.32 17.96
C ASP A 363 19.70 5.05 16.61
N LEU A 364 18.55 5.69 16.40
CA LEU A 364 18.23 6.57 15.27
C LEU A 364 18.35 8.05 15.61
N ASP A 365 18.98 8.42 16.73
CA ASP A 365 19.20 9.83 17.03
C ASP A 365 20.12 10.47 15.99
N GLY A 366 19.83 11.73 15.65
CA GLY A 366 20.60 12.48 14.68
C GLY A 366 20.29 12.13 13.22
N LEU A 367 19.14 11.52 12.90
CA LEU A 367 18.56 11.59 11.54
C LEU A 367 18.32 13.05 11.13
N SER A 368 18.34 13.37 9.83
CA SER A 368 18.32 14.76 9.36
C SER A 368 17.16 15.61 9.91
N PHE A 369 15.96 15.05 9.98
CA PHE A 369 14.82 15.75 10.57
C PHE A 369 14.95 15.93 12.10
N THR A 370 15.46 14.92 12.82
CA THR A 370 15.66 15.02 14.28
C THR A 370 16.75 16.04 14.64
N ARG A 371 17.83 16.16 13.86
CA ARG A 371 18.84 17.23 14.01
C ARG A 371 18.24 18.63 13.83
N SER A 372 17.14 18.72 13.06
CA SER A 372 16.37 19.95 12.86
C SER A 372 15.34 20.22 13.97
N GLY A 373 15.30 19.39 15.02
CA GLY A 373 14.36 19.50 16.14
C GLY A 373 12.95 18.98 15.83
N VAL A 374 12.77 18.26 14.72
CA VAL A 374 11.48 17.60 14.42
C VAL A 374 11.37 16.33 15.29
N PRO A 375 10.26 16.13 16.01
CA PRO A 375 10.10 14.97 16.90
C PRO A 375 10.22 13.64 16.17
N PHE A 376 10.84 12.64 16.81
CA PHE A 376 10.99 11.29 16.27
C PHE A 376 9.64 10.66 15.86
N SER A 377 8.58 10.93 16.62
CA SER A 377 7.22 10.45 16.35
C SER A 377 6.63 10.94 15.01
N GLU A 378 7.15 12.02 14.41
CA GLU A 378 6.73 12.46 13.07
C GLU A 378 7.31 11.56 11.97
N GLY A 379 8.51 11.02 12.17
CA GLY A 379 9.14 10.09 11.24
C GLY A 379 8.80 8.62 11.49
N PHE A 380 8.17 8.31 12.63
CA PHE A 380 8.02 6.92 13.08
C PHE A 380 7.16 6.06 12.16
N THR A 381 6.19 6.65 11.42
CA THR A 381 5.42 5.90 10.42
C THR A 381 6.34 5.24 9.40
N MET A 382 7.29 5.97 8.81
CA MET A 382 8.22 5.39 7.83
C MET A 382 9.13 4.33 8.47
N ILE A 383 9.65 4.63 9.66
CA ILE A 383 10.53 3.69 10.40
C ILE A 383 9.78 2.39 10.71
N TRP A 384 8.51 2.47 11.12
CA TRP A 384 7.66 1.31 11.34
C TRP A 384 7.51 0.46 10.08
N HIS A 385 7.26 1.08 8.92
CA HIS A 385 7.19 0.34 7.63
C HIS A 385 8.46 -0.46 7.37
N TYR A 386 9.65 0.16 7.45
CA TYR A 386 10.91 -0.57 7.32
C TYR A 386 11.03 -1.74 8.30
N LEU A 387 10.70 -1.50 9.56
CA LEU A 387 10.81 -2.50 10.61
C LEU A 387 9.87 -3.69 10.35
N PHE A 388 8.57 -3.46 10.19
CA PHE A 388 7.62 -4.55 10.03
C PHE A 388 7.74 -5.22 8.64
N GLY A 389 8.11 -4.47 7.61
CA GLY A 389 8.37 -5.04 6.28
C GLY A 389 9.55 -6.02 6.27
N ILE A 390 10.58 -5.75 7.07
CA ILE A 390 11.69 -6.68 7.30
C ILE A 390 11.25 -7.85 8.20
N VAL A 391 10.42 -7.62 9.21
CA VAL A 391 9.84 -8.72 10.03
C VAL A 391 9.08 -9.70 9.14
N ASN A 392 8.21 -9.21 8.25
CA ASN A 392 7.50 -10.03 7.28
C ASN A 392 8.47 -10.88 6.45
N ARG A 393 9.57 -10.30 5.97
CA ARG A 393 10.61 -11.04 5.23
C ARG A 393 11.22 -12.16 6.08
N LYS A 394 11.58 -11.89 7.33
CA LYS A 394 12.13 -12.90 8.26
C LYS A 394 11.13 -14.01 8.58
N LEU A 395 9.84 -13.70 8.66
CA LEU A 395 8.79 -14.70 8.90
C LEU A 395 8.49 -15.57 7.67
N VAL A 396 8.71 -15.04 6.46
CA VAL A 396 8.77 -15.84 5.23
C VAL A 396 9.98 -16.76 5.24
N GLU A 397 11.17 -16.23 5.55
CA GLU A 397 12.42 -17.01 5.65
C GLU A 397 12.31 -18.14 6.70
N ALA A 398 11.58 -17.91 7.79
CA ALA A 398 11.33 -18.89 8.85
C ALA A 398 10.22 -19.91 8.50
N GLY A 399 9.54 -19.76 7.36
CA GLY A 399 8.46 -20.65 6.91
C GLY A 399 7.16 -20.52 7.70
N LEU A 400 6.94 -19.40 8.40
CA LEU A 400 5.63 -19.10 9.01
C LEU A 400 4.68 -18.49 7.96
N PHE A 401 5.22 -17.67 7.06
CA PHE A 401 4.48 -17.00 6.00
C PHE A 401 4.79 -17.60 4.63
N ALA A 402 3.82 -17.53 3.73
CA ALA A 402 4.01 -17.87 2.33
C ALA A 402 5.00 -16.91 1.66
N ASP A 403 5.86 -17.43 0.78
CA ASP A 403 6.82 -16.61 0.05
C ASP A 403 6.16 -15.93 -1.17
N PRO A 404 6.02 -14.59 -1.21
CA PRO A 404 5.52 -13.88 -2.38
C PRO A 404 6.45 -14.00 -3.60
N TYR A 405 7.68 -14.49 -3.44
CA TYR A 405 8.64 -14.75 -4.51
C TYR A 405 8.82 -16.23 -4.87
N GLU A 406 7.98 -17.11 -4.30
CA GLU A 406 8.07 -18.56 -4.48
C GLU A 406 8.23 -18.96 -5.96
N PRO A 407 9.15 -19.89 -6.28
CA PRO A 407 9.30 -20.40 -7.64
C PRO A 407 7.99 -21.01 -8.15
N GLY A 408 7.50 -20.50 -9.28
CA GLY A 408 6.26 -20.98 -9.93
C GLY A 408 5.08 -20.02 -9.84
N ARG A 409 5.14 -18.97 -9.01
CA ARG A 409 4.13 -17.89 -9.04
C ARG A 409 4.21 -17.09 -10.33
N ALA A 410 3.07 -16.85 -10.97
CA ALA A 410 3.00 -16.04 -12.19
C ALA A 410 3.29 -14.56 -11.91
N PHE A 411 2.81 -14.07 -10.76
CA PHE A 411 3.02 -12.69 -10.31
C PHE A 411 3.71 -12.72 -8.95
N LYS A 412 4.91 -12.15 -8.90
CA LYS A 412 5.76 -12.14 -7.70
C LYS A 412 5.62 -10.84 -6.93
N GLY A 413 6.02 -10.91 -5.67
CA GLY A 413 6.19 -9.74 -4.80
C GLY A 413 5.02 -9.47 -3.87
N ALA A 414 3.79 -9.84 -4.24
CA ALA A 414 2.64 -9.67 -3.37
C ALA A 414 1.70 -10.87 -3.40
N LEU A 415 0.93 -11.06 -2.33
CA LEU A 415 -0.11 -12.08 -2.21
C LEU A 415 -1.47 -11.40 -2.02
N PRO A 416 -2.52 -11.91 -2.68
CA PRO A 416 -3.87 -11.37 -2.53
C PRO A 416 -4.65 -12.04 -1.39
N ALA A 417 -5.63 -11.33 -0.86
CA ALA A 417 -6.66 -11.85 0.02
C ALA A 417 -8.01 -11.17 -0.29
N VAL A 418 -9.10 -11.87 -0.03
CA VAL A 418 -10.47 -11.35 -0.13
C VAL A 418 -11.17 -11.56 1.20
N CYS A 419 -11.89 -10.57 1.72
CA CYS A 419 -12.66 -10.74 2.95
C CYS A 419 -13.96 -9.95 3.01
N ASP A 420 -14.95 -10.48 3.72
CA ASP A 420 -16.19 -9.77 4.12
C ASP A 420 -16.25 -9.54 5.65
N LEU A 421 -15.07 -9.42 6.26
CA LEU A 421 -14.88 -9.17 7.69
C LEU A 421 -14.58 -7.70 7.95
N ASP A 422 -15.06 -7.22 9.11
CA ASP A 422 -14.58 -5.99 9.71
C ASP A 422 -13.19 -6.29 10.32
N LEU A 423 -12.15 -5.81 9.64
CA LEU A 423 -10.74 -6.02 9.99
C LEU A 423 -10.19 -4.78 10.69
#